data_AF-K2FQD6-F1
#
_entry.id   AF-K2FQD6-F1
#
_cell.length_a   1.000
_cell.length_b   1.000
_cell.length_c   1.000
_cell.angle_alpha   90.00
_cell.angle_beta   90.00
_cell.angle_gamma   90.00
#
_symmetry.space_group_name_H-M   'P 1'
#
loop_
_entity.id
_entity.type
_entity.pdbx_description
1 polymer ?
#
loop_
_entity_poly.entity_id
_entity_poly.type
_entity_poly.pdbx_seq_one_letter_code
_entity_poly.pdbx_strand_id
1 'polypeptide(L)' 'RGVIAGGAVRAVVDLAGIRDIVSKSLGTSNKLNVARATIEALKALKTPRIKMNKEAKEEIVKEVKEEK' A
#
# COMPACT_ATOMS: atom_id res chain seq x y z
N ARG A 1 10.34 -0.08 -16.88
CA ARG A 1 9.68 0.12 -15.57
C ARG A 1 9.96 -1.10 -14.72
N GLY A 2 10.17 -0.92 -13.42
CA GLY A 2 10.74 -1.94 -12.55
C GLY A 2 10.83 -1.43 -11.12
N VAL A 3 11.29 -2.27 -10.21
CA VAL A 3 11.43 -1.90 -8.80
C VAL A 3 12.70 -1.07 -8.61
N ILE A 4 12.60 0.13 -8.06
CA ILE A 4 13.73 0.97 -7.61
C ILE A 4 13.53 1.21 -6.11
N ALA A 5 14.11 0.31 -5.31
CA ALA A 5 13.91 0.28 -3.87
C ALA A 5 15.16 -0.26 -3.15
N GLY A 6 15.34 0.13 -1.88
CA GLY A 6 16.36 -0.47 -1.02
C GLY A 6 16.05 -1.93 -0.68
N GLY A 7 17.06 -2.73 -0.31
CA GLY A 7 16.93 -4.19 -0.20
C GLY A 7 15.80 -4.69 0.70
N ALA A 8 15.57 -4.06 1.86
CA ALA A 8 14.47 -4.45 2.77
C ALA A 8 13.09 -4.18 2.16
N VAL A 9 12.92 -3.04 1.49
CA VAL A 9 11.68 -2.68 0.79
C VAL A 9 11.47 -3.62 -0.39
N ARG A 10 12.52 -3.87 -1.19
CA ARG A 10 12.50 -4.78 -2.36
C ARG A 10 12.00 -6.18 -1.98
N ALA A 11 12.54 -6.77 -0.92
CA ALA A 11 12.12 -8.10 -0.47
C ALA A 11 10.61 -8.16 -0.16
N VAL A 12 10.05 -7.11 0.46
CA VAL A 12 8.62 -7.04 0.79
C VAL A 12 7.77 -6.86 -0.47
N VAL A 13 8.15 -5.92 -1.35
CA VAL A 13 7.34 -5.59 -2.55
C VAL A 13 7.39 -6.68 -3.62
N ASP A 14 8.51 -7.40 -3.74
CA ASP A 14 8.65 -8.54 -4.64
C ASP A 14 7.71 -9.67 -4.19
N LEU A 15 7.63 -9.96 -2.90
CA LEU A 15 6.69 -10.93 -2.33
C LEU A 15 5.22 -10.47 -2.44
N ALA A 16 4.98 -9.17 -2.38
CA ALA A 16 3.65 -8.59 -2.60
C ALA A 16 3.23 -8.57 -4.09
N GLY A 17 4.10 -9.00 -5.02
CA GLY A 17 3.79 -9.04 -6.46
C GLY A 17 3.80 -7.67 -7.15
N ILE A 18 4.41 -6.65 -6.53
CA ILE A 18 4.47 -5.30 -7.08
C ILE A 18 5.62 -5.20 -8.09
N ARG A 19 5.28 -4.97 -9.35
CA ARG A 19 6.26 -4.99 -10.47
C ARG A 19 6.92 -3.65 -10.74
N ASP A 20 6.33 -2.56 -10.30
CA ASP A 20 6.80 -1.21 -10.59
C ASP A 20 6.56 -0.28 -9.40
N ILE A 21 7.65 0.16 -8.78
CA ILE A 21 7.62 1.05 -7.61
C ILE A 21 8.94 1.77 -7.49
N VAL A 22 8.89 3.04 -7.13
CA VAL A 22 10.06 3.83 -6.73
C VAL A 22 9.89 4.19 -5.27
N SER A 23 10.90 3.91 -4.46
CA SER A 23 10.84 4.18 -3.03
C SER A 23 12.20 4.57 -2.47
N LYS A 24 12.18 5.35 -1.39
CA LYS A 24 13.34 5.67 -0.58
C LYS A 24 12.93 5.60 0.88
N SER A 25 13.68 4.85 1.68
CA SER A 25 13.55 4.90 3.13
C SER A 25 14.29 6.13 3.64
N LEU A 26 13.58 6.99 4.39
CA LEU A 26 14.13 8.17 5.05
C LEU A 26 14.18 7.89 6.57
N GLY A 27 15.29 8.25 7.22
CA GLY A 27 15.50 7.99 8.64
C GLY A 27 16.40 6.78 8.90
N THR A 28 15.91 5.79 9.66
CA THR A 28 16.72 4.63 10.08
C THR A 28 17.05 3.68 8.93
N SER A 29 18.26 3.11 8.97
CA SER A 29 18.73 2.06 8.05
C SER A 29 18.47 0.64 8.56
N ASN A 30 17.83 0.49 9.74
CA ASN A 30 17.53 -0.83 10.30
C ASN A 30 16.53 -1.59 9.42
N LYS A 31 16.98 -2.68 8.80
CA LYS A 31 16.23 -3.48 7.82
C LYS A 31 14.88 -3.98 8.35
N LEU A 32 14.82 -4.40 9.62
CA LEU A 32 13.59 -4.92 10.22
C LEU A 32 12.51 -3.83 10.34
N ASN A 33 12.91 -2.64 10.78
CA ASN A 33 11.99 -1.51 10.92
C ASN A 33 11.53 -1.01 9.56
N VAL A 34 12.44 -0.95 8.57
CA VAL A 34 12.09 -0.59 7.19
C VAL A 34 11.10 -1.59 6.58
N ALA A 35 11.28 -2.89 6.81
CA ALA A 35 10.32 -3.90 6.34
C ALA A 35 8.94 -3.74 6.99
N ARG A 36 8.89 -3.53 8.32
CA ARG A 36 7.62 -3.26 9.04
C ARG A 36 6.93 -2.00 8.54
N ALA A 37 7.68 -0.91 8.39
CA ALA A 37 7.17 0.36 7.86
C ALA A 37 6.66 0.21 6.42
N THR A 38 7.31 -0.62 5.61
CA THR A 38 6.85 -0.92 4.24
C THR A 38 5.50 -1.62 4.25
N ILE A 39 5.32 -2.62 5.13
CA ILE A 39 4.04 -3.33 5.26
C ILE A 39 2.94 -2.38 5.74
N GLU A 40 3.21 -1.53 6.72
CA GLU A 40 2.26 -0.52 7.19
C GLU A 40 1.90 0.48 6.10
N ALA A 41 2.89 0.95 5.34
CA ALA A 41 2.68 1.86 4.21
C ALA A 41 1.77 1.23 3.15
N LEU A 42 2.01 -0.04 2.78
CA LEU A 42 1.15 -0.77 1.83
C LEU A 42 -0.28 -0.93 2.35
N LYS A 43 -0.48 -1.18 3.65
CA LYS A 43 -1.81 -1.24 4.27
C LYS A 43 -2.51 0.11 4.30
N ALA A 44 -1.76 1.20 4.45
CA ALA A 44 -2.28 2.56 4.47
C ALA A 44 -2.64 3.09 3.08
N LEU A 45 -2.21 2.41 2.01
CA LEU A 45 -2.61 2.77 0.65
C LEU A 45 -4.12 2.63 0.50
N LYS A 46 -4.77 3.75 0.23
CA LYS A 46 -6.16 3.75 -0.19
C LYS A 46 -6.18 3.26 -1.64
N THR A 47 -7.09 2.33 -1.94
CA THR A 47 -7.40 2.05 -3.34
C THR A 47 -7.73 3.38 -4.01
N PRO A 48 -7.21 3.65 -5.23
CA PRO A 48 -7.63 4.80 -5.99
C PRO A 48 -9.11 4.58 -6.25
N ARG A 49 -9.93 5.15 -5.38
CA ARG A 49 -11.32 5.33 -5.68
C ARG A 49 -11.28 6.19 -6.92
N ILE A 50 -11.64 5.57 -8.04
CA ILE A 50 -12.05 6.23 -9.27
C ILE A 50 -12.72 7.55 -8.85
N LYS A 51 -12.50 8.60 -9.61
CA LYS A 51 -13.34 9.81 -9.58
C LYS A 51 -14.82 9.46 -9.89
N MET A 52 -15.41 8.54 -9.14
CA MET A 52 -16.81 8.20 -9.09
C MET A 52 -17.36 9.03 -7.95
N ASN A 53 -18.29 9.88 -8.36
CA ASN A 53 -19.01 10.88 -7.60
C ASN A 53 -19.30 10.40 -6.17
N LYS A 54 -19.21 11.35 -5.22
CA LYS A 54 -19.35 11.10 -3.79
C LYS A 54 -20.60 10.27 -3.44
N GLU A 55 -21.64 10.37 -4.26
CA GLU A 55 -22.91 9.62 -4.21
C GLU A 55 -22.73 8.09 -4.16
N ALA A 56 -21.87 7.50 -5.01
CA ALA A 56 -21.69 6.05 -5.03
C ALA A 56 -20.93 5.47 -3.81
N LYS A 57 -20.52 6.31 -2.83
CA LYS A 57 -19.83 5.83 -1.62
C LYS A 57 -20.79 5.43 -0.53
N GLU A 58 -21.93 6.10 -0.47
CA GLU A 58 -22.89 5.87 0.59
C GLU A 58 -23.62 4.54 0.41
N GLU A 59 -23.73 4.04 -0.82
CA GLU A 59 -24.32 2.72 -1.12
C GLU A 59 -23.38 1.57 -0.75
N ILE A 60 -22.11 1.61 -1.19
CA ILE A 60 -21.15 0.51 -0.92
C ILE A 60 -20.81 0.42 0.58
N VAL A 61 -20.80 1.54 1.30
CA VAL A 61 -20.56 1.53 2.76
C VAL A 61 -21.77 0.99 3.53
N LYS A 62 -22.98 1.01 2.97
CA LYS A 62 -24.16 0.38 3.56
C LYS A 62 -24.12 -1.14 3.40
N GLU A 63 -23.74 -1.65 2.23
CA GLU A 63 -23.64 -3.11 1.99
C GLU A 63 -22.63 -3.79 2.92
N VAL A 64 -21.45 -3.20 3.14
CA VAL A 64 -20.43 -3.77 4.05
C VAL A 64 -20.85 -3.72 5.53
N LYS A 65 -21.85 -2.92 5.89
CA LYS A 65 -22.40 -2.87 7.26
C LYS A 65 -23.52 -3.88 7.50
N GLU A 66 -24.20 -4.37 6.48
CA GLU A 66 -25.29 -5.36 6.63
C GLU A 66 -24.78 -6.79 6.73
N GLU A 67 -23.57 -7.09 6.24
CA GLU A 67 -22.91 -8.39 6.47
C GLU A 67 -22.23 -8.51 7.85
N LYS A 68 -22.46 -7.55 8.76
CA LYS A 68 -21.87 -7.55 10.11
C LYS A 68 -22.88 -7.38 11.23
#